data_AF-A0A1M6UXD8-F1
#
_entry.id   AF-A0A1M6UXD8-F1
#
_cell.length_a   1.000
_cell.length_b   1.000
_cell.length_c   1.000
_cell.angle_alpha   90.00
_cell.angle_beta   90.00
_cell.angle_gamma   90.00
#
_symmetry.space_group_name_H-M   'P 1'
#
loop_
_entity.id
_entity.type
_entity.pdbx_description
1 polymer ?
#
loop_
_entity_poly.entity_id
_entity_poly.type
_entity_poly.pdbx_seq_one_letter_code
_entity_poly.pdbx_strand_id
1 'polypeptide(L)'
;MEYMTLKEASEKWGVSAHQINYYCVDGRIPGAVKMATIWLIPKDAEKPADRRRKKEKTTNEINEKVNLTDYRLFPIMIPASEVKS
;
A
#
# COMPACT_ATOMS: atom_id res chain seq x y z
N MET A 1 12.70 2.21 -26.58
CA MET A 1 11.66 1.91 -25.57
C MET A 1 11.01 0.61 -25.96
N GLU A 2 11.10 -0.40 -25.11
CA GLU A 2 10.54 -1.72 -25.38
C GLU A 2 9.18 -1.83 -24.70
N TYR A 3 8.16 -2.16 -25.48
CA TYR A 3 6.79 -2.36 -25.00
C TYR A 3 6.47 -3.84 -24.94
N MET A 4 5.54 -4.20 -24.08
CA MET A 4 4.91 -5.49 -23.99
C MET A 4 3.40 -5.35 -24.17
N THR A 5 2.80 -6.42 -24.69
CA THR A 5 1.35 -6.51 -24.88
C THR A 5 0.65 -6.85 -23.57
N LEU A 6 -0.67 -6.72 -23.53
CA LEU A 6 -1.51 -7.12 -22.40
C LEU A 6 -1.28 -8.58 -21.97
N LYS A 7 -1.02 -9.48 -22.91
CA LYS A 7 -0.81 -10.91 -22.64
C LYS A 7 0.50 -11.14 -21.89
N GLU A 8 1.58 -10.55 -22.38
CA GLU A 8 2.90 -10.63 -21.74
C GLU A 8 2.89 -9.96 -20.36
N ALA A 9 2.21 -8.81 -20.24
CA ALA A 9 2.02 -8.14 -18.95
C ALA A 9 1.19 -9.01 -17.97
N SER A 10 0.19 -9.72 -18.47
CA SER A 10 -0.63 -10.67 -17.71
C SER A 10 0.21 -11.80 -17.13
N GLU A 11 1.12 -12.36 -17.94
CA GLU A 11 2.04 -13.42 -17.52
C GLU A 11 3.07 -12.87 -16.52
N LYS A 12 3.69 -11.71 -16.80
CA LYS A 12 4.70 -11.08 -15.94
C LYS A 12 4.16 -10.71 -14.55
N TRP A 13 2.96 -10.15 -14.47
CA TRP A 13 2.39 -9.65 -13.21
C TRP A 13 1.47 -10.64 -12.50
N GLY A 14 1.12 -11.75 -13.18
CA GLY A 14 0.15 -12.73 -12.69
C GLY A 14 -1.23 -12.13 -12.47
N VAL A 15 -1.66 -11.24 -13.36
CA VAL A 15 -2.95 -10.52 -13.25
C VAL A 15 -3.72 -10.64 -14.55
N SER A 16 -5.03 -10.82 -14.48
CA SER A 16 -5.88 -10.90 -15.67
C SER A 16 -5.79 -9.62 -16.54
N ALA A 17 -5.91 -9.80 -17.86
CA ALA A 17 -5.88 -8.71 -18.82
C ALA A 17 -6.93 -7.61 -18.53
N HIS A 18 -8.09 -8.00 -17.99
CA HIS A 18 -9.14 -7.05 -17.59
C HIS A 18 -8.69 -6.10 -16.47
N GLN A 19 -7.99 -6.63 -15.46
CA GLN A 19 -7.44 -5.81 -14.39
C GLN A 19 -6.34 -4.88 -14.91
N ILE A 20 -5.51 -5.36 -15.84
CA ILE A 20 -4.48 -4.54 -16.47
C ILE A 20 -5.11 -3.41 -17.28
N ASN A 21 -6.22 -3.69 -17.98
CA ASN A 21 -6.99 -2.67 -18.68
C ASN A 21 -7.48 -1.58 -17.72
N TYR A 22 -7.97 -1.95 -16.53
CA TYR A 22 -8.31 -0.96 -15.49
C TYR A 22 -7.11 -0.13 -15.06
N TYR A 23 -5.92 -0.71 -14.91
CA TYR A 23 -4.72 0.05 -14.55
C TYR A 23 -4.29 1.04 -15.63
N CYS A 24 -4.43 0.66 -16.90
CA CYS A 24 -4.17 1.54 -18.03
C CYS A 24 -5.17 2.69 -18.10
N VAL A 25 -6.47 2.40 -17.95
CA VAL A 25 -7.54 3.42 -17.96
C VAL A 25 -7.43 4.37 -16.77
N ASP A 26 -7.09 3.87 -15.59
CA ASP A 26 -6.88 4.67 -14.37
C ASP A 26 -5.53 5.41 -14.36
N GLY A 27 -4.73 5.29 -15.43
CA GLY A 27 -3.44 5.97 -15.56
C GLY A 27 -2.40 5.56 -14.52
N ARG A 28 -2.53 4.36 -13.93
CA ARG A 28 -1.60 3.87 -12.89
C ARG A 28 -0.28 3.37 -13.43
N ILE A 29 -0.22 3.08 -14.72
CA ILE A 29 0.98 2.58 -15.39
C ILE A 29 1.58 3.75 -16.17
N PRO A 30 2.66 4.37 -15.67
CA PRO A 30 3.30 5.47 -16.38
C PRO A 30 3.88 4.98 -17.69
N GLY A 31 3.68 5.74 -18.76
CA GLY A 31 4.16 5.39 -20.10
C GLY A 31 3.32 4.31 -20.81
N ALA A 32 2.20 3.86 -20.23
CA ALA A 32 1.23 3.06 -20.98
C ALA A 32 0.56 3.92 -22.06
N VAL A 33 0.62 3.47 -23.31
CA VAL A 33 0.05 4.19 -24.46
C VAL A 33 -1.02 3.32 -25.11
N LYS A 34 -2.18 3.91 -25.39
CA LYS A 34 -3.23 3.24 -26.14
C LYS A 34 -2.99 3.45 -27.64
N MET A 35 -2.72 2.36 -28.36
CA MET A 35 -2.59 2.37 -29.81
C MET A 35 -3.77 1.61 -30.42
N ALA A 36 -4.68 2.35 -31.06
CA ALA A 36 -5.96 1.86 -31.56
C ALA A 36 -6.77 1.13 -30.46
N THR A 37 -6.83 -0.20 -30.51
CA THR A 37 -7.55 -1.06 -29.57
C THR A 37 -6.65 -1.72 -28.53
N ILE A 38 -5.33 -1.60 -28.66
CA ILE A 38 -4.36 -2.33 -27.83
C ILE A 38 -3.65 -1.35 -26.89
N TRP A 39 -3.40 -1.80 -25.66
CA TRP A 39 -2.53 -1.10 -24.73
C TRP A 39 -1.09 -1.57 -24.89
N LEU A 40 -0.18 -0.61 -25.11
CA LEU A 40 1.26 -0.82 -25.08
C LEU A 40 1.76 -0.45 -23.68
N ILE A 41 2.31 -1.43 -22.98
CA ILE A 41 2.82 -1.26 -21.63
C ILE A 41 4.35 -1.29 -21.69
N PRO A 42 5.08 -0.31 -21.13
CA PRO A 42 6.53 -0.37 -21.07
C PRO A 42 7.00 -1.62 -20.33
N LYS A 43 8.04 -2.32 -20.83
CA LYS A 43 8.61 -3.48 -20.11
C LYS A 43 9.19 -3.09 -18.74
N ASP A 44 9.65 -1.85 -18.62
CA ASP A 44 10.18 -1.28 -17.38
C ASP A 44 9.10 -0.93 -16.35
N ALA A 45 7.82 -1.02 -16.73
CA ALA A 45 6.73 -0.74 -15.81
C ALA A 45 6.60 -1.86 -14.75
N GLU A 46 6.51 -1.43 -13.49
CA GLU A 46 6.19 -2.30 -12.37
C GLU A 46 4.67 -2.41 -12.15
N LYS A 47 4.25 -3.51 -11.53
CA LYS A 47 2.85 -3.75 -11.18
C LYS A 47 2.39 -2.69 -10.17
N PRO A 48 1.35 -1.90 -10.47
CA PRO A 48 0.86 -0.89 -9.55
C PRO A 48 0.27 -1.55 -8.29
N ALA A 49 0.45 -0.89 -7.14
CA ALA A 49 -0.06 -1.37 -5.87
C ALA A 49 -1.59 -1.47 -5.86
N ASP A 50 -2.11 -2.60 -5.35
CA ASP A 50 -3.55 -2.78 -5.17
C ASP A 50 -4.04 -1.92 -4.00
N ARG A 51 -4.89 -0.93 -4.30
CA ARG A 51 -5.45 0.00 -3.31
C ARG A 51 -6.56 -0.62 -2.46
N ARG A 52 -7.03 -1.83 -2.77
CA ARG A 52 -8.04 -2.54 -1.95
C ARG A 52 -7.47 -3.03 -0.63
N ARG A 53 -6.17 -3.36 -0.61
CA ARG A 53 -5.51 -3.73 0.64
C ARG A 53 -4.96 -2.47 1.29
N LYS A 54 -5.42 -2.18 2.50
CA LYS A 54 -4.71 -1.26 3.40
C LYS A 54 -3.31 -1.86 3.55
N LYS A 55 -2.25 -1.14 3.14
CA LYS A 55 -0.89 -1.55 3.49
C LYS A 55 -0.88 -1.71 5.01
N GLU A 56 -0.72 -2.94 5.48
CA GLU A 56 -0.44 -3.18 6.87
C GLU A 56 0.84 -2.38 7.15
N LYS A 57 0.70 -1.34 7.96
CA LYS A 57 1.84 -0.57 8.41
C LYS A 57 2.74 -1.56 9.13
N THR A 58 3.97 -1.68 8.65
CA THR A 58 5.01 -2.52 9.23
C THR A 58 4.97 -2.37 10.75
N THR A 59 4.93 -3.50 11.45
CA THR A 59 4.67 -3.71 12.89
C THR A 59 5.40 -2.75 13.85
N ASN A 60 6.41 -2.02 13.38
CA ASN A 60 7.20 -1.06 14.15
C ASN A 60 6.41 0.19 14.59
N GLU A 61 5.49 0.73 13.77
CA GLU A 61 4.68 1.90 14.17
C GLU A 61 3.59 1.56 15.20
N ILE A 62 3.16 0.29 15.24
CA ILE A 62 2.11 -0.16 16.14
C ILE A 62 2.66 -0.26 17.57
N ASN A 63 3.89 -0.74 17.74
CA ASN A 63 4.53 -0.84 19.06
C ASN A 63 4.74 0.53 19.73
N GLU A 64 5.11 1.58 18.99
CA GLU A 64 5.30 2.91 19.56
C GLU A 64 3.96 3.50 20.06
N LYS A 65 2.88 3.34 19.28
CA LYS A 65 1.55 3.81 19.66
C LYS A 65 0.93 3.02 20.82
N VAL A 66 1.14 1.71 20.88
CA VAL A 66 0.68 0.87 22.00
C VAL A 66 1.35 1.31 23.31
N ASN A 67 2.67 1.57 23.29
CA ASN A 67 3.41 2.05 24.47
C ASN A 67 2.97 3.44 24.94
N LEU A 68 2.64 4.36 24.03
CA LEU A 68 2.11 5.69 24.36
C LEU A 68 0.69 5.65 24.96
N THR A 69 -0.09 4.62 24.64
CA THR A 69 -1.47 4.44 25.14
C THR A 69 -1.59 3.49 26.32
N ASP A 70 -0.49 2.93 26.83
CA ASP A 70 -0.54 2.08 28.02
C ASP A 70 -0.64 2.96 29.28
N TYR A 71 -1.86 3.41 29.57
CA TYR A 71 -2.23 4.21 30.75
C TYR A 71 -1.88 3.56 32.10
N ARG A 72 -1.28 2.36 32.11
CA ARG A 72 -0.76 1.67 33.29
C ARG A 72 0.62 2.16 33.75
N LEU A 73 1.33 2.96 32.93
CA LEU A 73 2.65 3.52 33.25
C LEU A 73 2.61 4.94 33.85
N PHE A 74 1.44 5.48 34.16
CA PHE A 74 1.37 6.65 35.04
C PHE A 74 1.47 6.16 36.49
N PRO A 75 2.61 6.35 37.19
CA PRO A 75 2.58 6.28 38.63
C PRO A 75 1.59 7.36 39.07
N ILE A 76 0.47 6.95 39.65
CA ILE A 76 -0.40 7.88 40.37
C ILE A 76 0.47 8.40 41.50
N MET A 77 1.08 9.57 41.28
CA MET A 77 1.73 10.36 42.29
C MET A 77 0.63 10.87 43.20
N ILE A 78 0.21 10.02 44.14
CA ILE A 78 -0.57 10.45 45.30
C ILE A 78 0.43 11.18 46.19
N PRO A 79 0.34 12.52 46.36
CA PRO A 79 1.19 13.22 47.30
C PRO A 79 0.94 12.66 48.70
N ALA A 80 2.01 12.36 49.43
CA ALA A 80 2.02 11.71 50.74
C ALA A 80 1.38 12.52 51.89
N SER A 81 0.58 13.55 51.61
CA SER A 81 -0.06 14.40 52.61
C SER A 81 -1.47 13.96 53.03
N GLU A 82 -1.99 12.87 52.48
CA GLU A 82 -3.33 12.37 52.80
C GLU A 82 -3.31 11.00 53.50
N VAL A 83 -2.41 10.88 54.47
CA VAL A 83 -2.58 9.96 55.60
C VAL A 83 -3.25 10.76 56.71
N LYS A 84 -4.58 10.73 56.76
CA LYS A 84 -5.32 11.17 57.96
C LYS A 84 -5.66 9.92 58.79
N SER A 85 -5.19 9.99 60.04
CA SER A 85 -5.36 9.04 61.14
C SER A 85 -6.82 8.64 61.41
#